data_AF-A0A496L424-F1
#
_entry.id   AF-A0A496L424-F1
#
_cell.length_a   1.000
_cell.length_b   1.000
_cell.length_c   1.000
_cell.angle_alpha   90.00
_cell.angle_beta   90.00
_cell.angle_gamma   90.00
#
_symmetry.space_group_name_H-M   'P 1'
#
loop_
_entity.id
_entity.type
_entity.pdbx_description
1 polymer ?
#
loop_
_entity_poly.entity_id
_entity_poly.type
_entity_poly.pdbx_seq_one_letter_code
_entity_poly.pdbx_strand_id
1 'polypeptide(L)'
;MTKNSWYLSRSVVGKCNRTEATPVYYSDSIYIARLQKLPYRIEMPYNNIVRLLINKYAQRINQVEYMVGLGESYYFPIFEQALAKYDLPMELKYLPIIESALNSKAISRAGAGGLWQFMVGTAKMYDLQVNSLVDDRFDPKKSSEAAVRYLRDLYAIYNDWHLVIAAYNCGPGNVARAIRKAGGKTGYWDIYPYLPRETRGYVPIFIAANYIMNYYGKHNICPAIPTFIKATDSVVVQKRIHLKQIAEILKIPIEELRFLNPQYKQDIVPGDIKPHSIILPMEKISYFSTNLDSILAYNANVLIDKQIVVEPAGREGGSGGRSKKHGRVSRGSGSNKHYKVKNGDTLGEIARRHSTTISKIKKANGMSSDRIRAGQTLKIPN
;
A
#
# COMPACT_ATOMS: atom_id res chain seq x y z
N MET A 1 -0.73 15.48 4.72
CA MET A 1 0.38 15.57 5.69
C MET A 1 0.32 14.52 6.82
N THR A 2 -0.37 13.37 6.67
CA THR A 2 -0.69 12.50 7.84
C THR A 2 -0.22 11.04 7.80
N LYS A 3 0.29 10.50 6.68
CA LYS A 3 0.62 9.06 6.60
C LYS A 3 2.00 8.65 7.14
N ASN A 4 2.98 9.56 7.23
CA ASN A 4 4.34 9.23 7.69
C ASN A 4 4.50 9.38 9.22
N SER A 5 3.45 9.79 9.95
CA SER A 5 3.51 10.12 11.37
C SER A 5 3.79 8.91 12.28
N TRP A 6 3.28 7.72 11.95
CA TRP A 6 3.51 6.52 12.76
C TRP A 6 4.97 6.05 12.72
N TYR A 7 5.60 6.10 11.54
CA TYR A 7 7.01 5.76 11.37
C TYR A 7 7.91 6.82 12.00
N LEU A 8 7.67 8.10 11.68
CA LEU A 8 8.51 9.19 12.16
C LEU A 8 8.47 9.30 13.69
N SER A 9 7.33 8.99 14.32
CA SER A 9 7.24 8.94 15.79
C SER A 9 7.97 7.74 16.42
N ARG A 10 8.40 6.75 15.62
CA ARG A 10 9.16 5.55 16.04
C ARG A 10 10.53 5.48 15.37
N SER A 11 11.07 6.64 15.02
CA SER A 11 12.40 6.75 14.42
C SER A 11 13.28 7.65 15.25
N VAL A 12 14.58 7.37 15.23
CA VAL A 12 15.60 8.25 15.79
C VAL A 12 16.34 8.93 14.64
N VAL A 13 16.71 10.19 14.84
CA VAL A 13 17.55 10.89 13.87
C VAL A 13 18.94 10.25 13.92
N GLY A 14 19.42 9.78 12.77
CA GLY A 14 20.77 9.21 12.65
C GLY A 14 21.85 10.23 13.00
N LYS A 15 23.05 9.75 13.37
CA LYS A 15 24.19 10.62 13.66
C LYS A 15 24.56 11.42 12.40
N CYS A 16 24.36 12.74 12.43
CA CYS A 16 24.70 13.64 11.35
C CYS A 16 25.06 15.03 11.91
N ASN A 17 25.91 15.76 11.18
CA ASN A 17 26.28 17.13 11.53
C ASN A 17 25.24 18.09 10.92
N ARG A 18 24.03 18.14 11.49
CA ARG A 18 23.00 19.09 11.07
C ARG A 18 23.27 20.44 11.73
N THR A 19 24.01 21.31 11.03
CA THR A 19 24.30 22.66 11.52
C THR A 19 23.09 23.61 11.36
N GLU A 20 22.24 23.39 10.35
CA GLU A 20 21.03 24.19 10.10
C GLU A 20 19.86 23.34 9.56
N ALA A 21 18.62 23.83 9.73
CA ALA A 21 17.41 23.17 9.21
C ALA A 21 17.14 23.44 7.72
N THR A 22 18.02 24.20 7.06
CA THR A 22 17.88 24.65 5.68
C THR A 22 18.60 23.71 4.71
N PRO A 23 18.02 23.45 3.52
CA PRO A 23 18.68 22.67 2.49
C PRO A 23 19.85 23.45 1.88
N VAL A 24 20.98 22.77 1.69
CA VAL A 24 22.16 23.32 0.98
C VAL A 24 22.03 23.07 -0.51
N TYR A 25 22.42 24.02 -1.34
CA TYR A 25 22.49 23.87 -2.80
C TYR A 25 23.90 24.16 -3.29
N TYR A 26 24.23 23.64 -4.46
CA TYR A 26 25.57 23.75 -5.03
C TYR A 26 25.55 24.29 -6.46
N SER A 27 26.72 24.73 -6.94
CA SER A 27 26.92 25.13 -8.33
C SER A 27 26.76 23.93 -9.28
N ASP A 28 26.51 24.23 -10.56
CA ASP A 28 26.37 23.22 -11.61
C ASP A 28 27.62 22.33 -11.71
N SER A 29 28.81 22.93 -11.59
CA SER A 29 30.09 22.20 -11.60
C SER A 29 30.17 21.13 -10.50
N ILE A 30 29.65 21.42 -9.30
CA ILE A 30 29.63 20.47 -8.19
C ILE A 30 28.61 19.34 -8.46
N TYR A 31 27.43 19.67 -8.97
CA TYR A 31 26.44 18.66 -9.33
C TYR A 31 26.94 17.72 -10.43
N ILE A 32 27.56 18.26 -11.48
CA ILE A 32 28.18 17.49 -12.57
C ILE A 32 29.26 16.56 -12.01
N ALA A 33 30.21 17.10 -11.22
CA ALA A 33 31.30 16.31 -10.65
C ALA A 33 30.82 15.19 -9.72
N ARG A 34 29.73 15.40 -8.98
CA ARG A 34 29.13 14.38 -8.12
C ARG A 34 28.39 13.31 -8.90
N LEU A 35 27.58 13.69 -9.89
CA LEU A 35 26.90 12.74 -10.78
C LEU A 35 27.92 11.83 -11.50
N GLN A 36 29.04 12.39 -11.97
CA GLN A 36 30.12 11.63 -12.61
C GLN A 36 30.86 10.66 -11.66
N LYS A 37 30.84 10.92 -10.34
CA LYS A 37 31.49 10.07 -9.33
C LYS A 37 30.58 8.99 -8.76
N LEU A 38 29.29 8.98 -9.11
CA LEU A 38 28.40 7.91 -8.69
C LEU A 38 28.87 6.58 -9.33
N PRO A 39 28.89 5.47 -8.58
CA PRO A 39 29.16 4.17 -9.16
C PRO A 39 27.93 3.73 -9.95
N TYR A 40 27.89 4.02 -11.27
CA TYR A 40 26.72 3.74 -12.10
C TYR A 40 26.98 2.79 -13.29
N ARG A 41 26.02 1.92 -13.60
CA ARG A 41 25.85 1.25 -14.92
C ARG A 41 24.88 2.01 -15.83
N ILE A 42 23.97 2.79 -15.25
CA ILE A 42 23.02 3.65 -15.96
C ILE A 42 23.58 5.06 -15.97
N GLU A 43 23.84 5.63 -17.14
CA GLU A 43 24.40 6.98 -17.25
C GLU A 43 23.56 8.02 -16.49
N MET A 44 24.22 8.96 -15.80
CA MET A 44 23.57 9.97 -14.97
C MET A 44 23.85 11.39 -15.50
N PRO A 45 23.42 11.74 -16.73
CA PRO A 45 23.77 13.01 -17.35
C PRO A 45 23.15 14.19 -16.59
N TYR A 46 23.93 15.25 -16.46
CA TYR A 46 23.48 16.52 -15.92
C TYR A 46 22.70 17.33 -16.97
N ASN A 47 21.62 17.97 -16.55
CA ASN A 47 21.01 19.11 -17.24
C ASN A 47 20.20 19.97 -16.26
N ASN A 48 19.64 21.08 -16.74
CA ASN A 48 18.85 22.00 -15.94
C ASN A 48 17.59 21.34 -15.31
N ILE A 49 16.98 20.37 -15.98
CA ILE A 49 15.80 19.64 -15.45
C ILE A 49 16.22 18.77 -14.27
N VAL A 50 17.31 18.00 -14.41
CA VAL A 50 17.88 17.18 -13.34
C VAL A 50 18.26 18.04 -12.13
N ARG A 51 18.92 19.18 -12.35
CA ARG A 51 19.27 20.12 -11.27
C ARG A 51 18.04 20.59 -10.49
N LEU A 52 16.98 20.99 -11.18
CA LEU A 52 15.74 21.45 -10.54
C LEU A 52 15.12 20.34 -9.68
N LEU A 53 15.18 19.10 -10.14
CA LEU A 53 14.66 17.94 -9.40
C LEU A 53 15.54 17.56 -8.20
N ILE A 54 16.87 17.66 -8.31
CA ILE A 54 17.78 17.52 -7.17
C ILE A 54 17.42 18.53 -6.08
N ASN A 55 17.28 19.82 -6.45
CA ASN A 55 16.92 20.87 -5.51
C ASN A 55 15.55 20.61 -4.88
N LYS A 56 14.58 20.10 -5.66
CA LYS A 56 13.25 19.74 -5.16
C LYS A 56 13.28 18.62 -4.13
N TYR A 57 14.15 17.62 -4.29
CA TYR A 57 14.36 16.60 -3.26
C TYR A 57 15.03 17.19 -2.03
N ALA A 58 16.07 18.02 -2.20
CA ALA A 58 16.76 18.67 -1.09
C ALA A 58 15.80 19.52 -0.22
N GLN A 59 14.82 20.20 -0.83
CA GLN A 59 13.78 20.95 -0.11
C GLN A 59 12.84 20.09 0.73
N ARG A 60 12.69 18.81 0.40
CA ARG A 60 11.75 17.89 1.06
C ARG A 60 12.45 17.07 2.13
N ILE A 61 13.19 17.75 3.01
CA ILE A 61 14.06 17.15 4.03
C ILE A 61 13.36 15.98 4.73
N ASN A 62 12.26 16.22 5.43
CA ASN A 62 11.55 15.18 6.20
C ASN A 62 11.13 13.95 5.37
N GLN A 63 10.81 14.16 4.07
CA GLN A 63 10.48 13.05 3.18
C GLN A 63 11.73 12.23 2.84
N VAL A 64 12.85 12.90 2.54
CA VAL A 64 14.11 12.22 2.21
C VAL A 64 14.72 11.57 3.45
N GLU A 65 14.68 12.20 4.63
CA GLU A 65 15.10 11.61 5.91
C GLU A 65 14.40 10.25 6.14
N TYR A 66 13.08 10.24 5.94
CA TYR A 66 12.25 9.03 5.98
C TYR A 66 12.70 7.98 4.96
N MET A 67 12.81 8.37 3.68
CA MET A 67 13.10 7.44 2.59
C MET A 67 14.51 6.84 2.70
N VAL A 68 15.50 7.62 3.12
CA VAL A 68 16.87 7.13 3.35
C VAL A 68 16.87 6.16 4.53
N GLY A 69 16.34 6.58 5.69
CA GLY A 69 16.37 5.73 6.88
C GLY A 69 15.62 4.41 6.70
N LEU A 70 14.45 4.44 6.08
CA LEU A 70 13.66 3.24 5.83
C LEU A 70 14.22 2.38 4.68
N GLY A 71 14.77 3.04 3.66
CA GLY A 71 15.44 2.37 2.56
C GLY A 71 16.61 1.52 3.07
N GLU A 72 17.57 2.16 3.73
CA GLU A 72 18.77 1.49 4.24
C GLU A 72 18.45 0.40 5.28
N SER A 73 17.50 0.67 6.19
CA SER A 73 17.22 -0.24 7.31
C SER A 73 16.33 -1.43 6.94
N TYR A 74 15.63 -1.40 5.81
CA TYR A 74 14.65 -2.45 5.49
C TYR A 74 14.48 -2.74 3.99
N TYR A 75 14.17 -1.73 3.17
CA TYR A 75 13.72 -1.99 1.80
C TYR A 75 14.85 -2.21 0.79
N PHE A 76 15.95 -1.45 0.86
CA PHE A 76 17.04 -1.55 -0.10
C PHE A 76 17.68 -2.94 -0.11
N PRO A 77 17.96 -3.61 1.03
CA PRO A 77 18.46 -4.98 0.98
C PRO A 77 17.54 -5.95 0.21
N ILE A 78 16.22 -5.78 0.31
CA ILE A 78 15.24 -6.59 -0.43
C ILE A 78 15.32 -6.30 -1.93
N PHE A 79 15.43 -5.01 -2.31
CA PHE A 79 15.49 -4.60 -3.71
C PHE A 79 16.82 -5.03 -4.36
N GLU A 80 17.92 -4.83 -3.66
CA GLU A 80 19.27 -5.19 -4.09
C GLU A 80 19.42 -6.70 -4.28
N GLN A 81 18.86 -7.51 -3.36
CA GLN A 81 18.82 -8.96 -3.52
C GLN A 81 18.08 -9.38 -4.79
N ALA A 82 16.93 -8.76 -5.09
CA ALA A 82 16.19 -9.04 -6.31
C ALA A 82 16.96 -8.60 -7.57
N LEU A 83 17.57 -7.41 -7.56
CA LEU A 83 18.35 -6.88 -8.68
C LEU A 83 19.58 -7.74 -8.97
N ALA A 84 20.34 -8.10 -7.91
CA ALA A 84 21.54 -8.93 -8.02
C ALA A 84 21.24 -10.32 -8.59
N LYS A 85 20.09 -10.90 -8.23
CA LYS A 85 19.64 -12.21 -8.74
C LYS A 85 19.56 -12.27 -10.28
N TYR A 86 19.29 -11.15 -10.93
CA TYR A 86 19.17 -11.04 -12.39
C TYR A 86 20.27 -10.19 -13.03
N ASP A 87 21.34 -9.86 -12.29
CA ASP A 87 22.43 -8.97 -12.73
C ASP A 87 21.93 -7.62 -13.29
N LEU A 88 20.91 -7.04 -12.65
CA LEU A 88 20.42 -5.72 -13.02
C LEU A 88 21.19 -4.61 -12.29
N PRO A 89 21.26 -3.41 -12.89
CA PRO A 89 21.88 -2.23 -12.27
C PRO A 89 21.28 -1.91 -10.89
N MET A 90 22.13 -1.68 -9.89
CA MET A 90 21.72 -1.51 -8.50
C MET A 90 21.00 -0.17 -8.24
N GLU A 91 21.22 0.82 -9.10
CA GLU A 91 20.61 2.15 -9.11
C GLU A 91 19.08 2.07 -9.28
N LEU A 92 18.58 0.98 -9.89
CA LEU A 92 17.15 0.72 -10.04
C LEU A 92 16.41 0.53 -8.71
N LYS A 93 17.14 0.28 -7.61
CA LYS A 93 16.55 0.22 -6.25
C LYS A 93 15.86 1.52 -5.83
N TYR A 94 16.14 2.63 -6.51
CA TYR A 94 15.50 3.93 -6.26
C TYR A 94 14.22 4.16 -7.08
N LEU A 95 13.80 3.26 -7.97
CA LEU A 95 12.49 3.37 -8.63
C LEU A 95 11.33 3.46 -7.60
N PRO A 96 11.28 2.63 -6.53
CA PRO A 96 10.29 2.77 -5.46
C PRO A 96 10.28 4.13 -4.73
N ILE A 97 11.37 4.90 -4.74
CA ILE A 97 11.44 6.26 -4.19
C ILE A 97 10.55 7.20 -5.00
N ILE A 98 10.57 7.05 -6.32
CA ILE A 98 9.83 7.88 -7.27
C ILE A 98 8.37 7.42 -7.32
N GLU A 99 8.15 6.11 -7.33
CA GLU A 99 6.83 5.51 -7.50
C GLU A 99 5.94 5.67 -6.27
N SER A 100 6.46 5.39 -5.08
CA SER A 100 5.65 5.33 -3.86
C SER A 100 6.21 6.14 -2.70
N ALA A 101 7.39 6.74 -2.86
CA ALA A 101 8.17 7.28 -1.74
C ALA A 101 8.35 6.24 -0.62
N LEU A 102 8.58 4.98 -0.98
CA LEU A 102 8.65 3.81 -0.08
C LEU A 102 7.40 3.53 0.76
N ASN A 103 6.24 4.03 0.36
CA ASN A 103 4.98 3.67 0.98
C ASN A 103 4.46 2.34 0.42
N SER A 104 4.65 1.25 1.17
CA SER A 104 4.21 -0.10 0.79
C SER A 104 2.71 -0.28 0.65
N LYS A 105 1.89 0.71 1.01
CA LYS A 105 0.42 0.72 0.82
C LYS A 105 -0.04 1.80 -0.16
N ALA A 106 0.87 2.35 -0.97
CA ALA A 106 0.54 3.37 -1.97
C ALA A 106 -0.41 2.83 -3.03
N ILE A 107 -1.43 3.62 -3.38
CA ILE A 107 -2.33 3.36 -4.50
C ILE A 107 -2.45 4.65 -5.31
N SER A 108 -2.10 4.63 -6.60
CA SER A 108 -2.29 5.78 -7.49
C SER A 108 -3.76 5.99 -7.84
N ARG A 109 -4.09 7.16 -8.41
CA ARG A 109 -5.44 7.42 -8.94
C ARG A 109 -5.85 6.44 -10.04
N ALA A 110 -4.88 5.91 -10.80
CA ALA A 110 -5.11 4.92 -11.84
C ALA A 110 -5.19 3.48 -11.31
N GLY A 111 -4.93 3.26 -10.02
CA GLY A 111 -5.01 1.93 -9.39
C GLY A 111 -3.69 1.16 -9.34
N ALA A 112 -2.56 1.80 -9.66
CA ALA A 112 -1.23 1.24 -9.46
C ALA A 112 -0.95 1.06 -7.96
N GLY A 113 -0.40 -0.08 -7.53
CA GLY A 113 -0.33 -0.47 -6.11
C GLY A 113 1.08 -0.82 -5.63
N GLY A 114 1.36 -0.51 -4.36
CA GLY A 114 2.57 -0.92 -3.65
C GLY A 114 3.82 -0.12 -3.95
N LEU A 115 4.97 -0.64 -3.51
CA LEU A 115 6.27 0.03 -3.58
C LEU A 115 6.67 0.36 -5.02
N TRP A 116 6.43 -0.61 -5.91
CA TRP A 116 6.78 -0.57 -7.33
C TRP A 116 5.63 -0.08 -8.23
N GLN A 117 4.49 0.33 -7.64
CA GLN A 117 3.31 0.84 -8.36
C GLN A 117 2.86 -0.04 -9.54
N PHE A 118 2.60 -1.32 -9.27
CA PHE A 118 2.09 -2.22 -10.29
C PHE A 118 0.61 -1.97 -10.62
N MET A 119 0.28 -1.85 -11.90
CA MET A 119 -1.09 -2.01 -12.39
C MET A 119 -1.55 -3.47 -12.23
N VAL A 120 -2.85 -3.70 -11.98
CA VAL A 120 -3.39 -5.06 -11.74
C VAL A 120 -3.09 -6.00 -12.92
N GLY A 121 -3.24 -5.53 -14.16
CA GLY A 121 -2.95 -6.33 -15.36
C GLY A 121 -1.50 -6.78 -15.40
N THR A 122 -0.56 -5.83 -15.26
CA THR A 122 0.88 -6.11 -15.23
C THR A 122 1.27 -7.00 -14.06
N ALA A 123 0.71 -6.77 -12.87
CA ALA A 123 0.95 -7.61 -11.71
C ALA A 123 0.64 -9.10 -12.00
N LYS A 124 -0.50 -9.37 -12.64
CA LYS A 124 -0.91 -10.73 -13.02
C LYS A 124 0.01 -11.35 -14.09
N MET A 125 0.50 -10.56 -15.04
CA MET A 125 1.47 -11.04 -16.04
C MET A 125 2.79 -11.49 -15.40
N TYR A 126 3.13 -10.94 -14.23
CA TYR A 126 4.30 -11.30 -13.43
C TYR A 126 3.93 -12.10 -12.17
N ASP A 127 2.87 -12.91 -12.25
CA ASP A 127 2.47 -13.91 -11.25
C ASP A 127 2.13 -13.35 -9.85
N LEU A 128 1.87 -12.06 -9.75
CA LEU A 128 1.40 -11.45 -8.51
C LEU A 128 -0.10 -11.71 -8.33
N GLN A 129 -0.47 -12.24 -7.17
CA GLN A 129 -1.87 -12.47 -6.84
C GLN A 129 -2.56 -11.17 -6.44
N VAL A 130 -3.76 -10.94 -6.97
CA VAL A 130 -4.60 -9.79 -6.62
C VAL A 130 -6.04 -10.28 -6.45
N ASN A 131 -6.50 -10.36 -5.20
CA ASN A 131 -7.85 -10.79 -4.84
C ASN A 131 -8.36 -10.04 -3.59
N SER A 132 -9.46 -10.52 -2.99
CA SER A 132 -10.11 -9.87 -1.85
C SER A 132 -9.30 -9.92 -0.56
N LEU A 133 -8.45 -10.94 -0.37
CA LEU A 133 -7.68 -11.19 0.85
C LEU A 133 -6.17 -10.94 0.68
N VAL A 134 -5.64 -11.11 -0.53
CA VAL A 134 -4.21 -10.97 -0.81
C VAL A 134 -4.01 -10.08 -2.03
N ASP A 135 -3.09 -9.14 -1.92
CA ASP A 135 -2.61 -8.35 -3.05
C ASP A 135 -1.07 -8.25 -2.99
N ASP A 136 -0.42 -9.15 -3.73
CA ASP A 136 1.03 -9.34 -3.75
C ASP A 136 1.77 -8.13 -4.35
N ARG A 137 1.06 -7.15 -4.94
CA ARG A 137 1.68 -5.87 -5.34
C ARG A 137 2.21 -5.09 -4.14
N PHE A 138 1.63 -5.30 -2.97
CA PHE A 138 2.08 -4.66 -1.73
C PHE A 138 3.18 -5.46 -1.03
N ASP A 139 3.36 -6.76 -1.33
CA ASP A 139 4.43 -7.59 -0.75
C ASP A 139 5.82 -7.12 -1.22
N PRO A 140 6.72 -6.66 -0.33
CA PRO A 140 8.00 -6.09 -0.74
C PRO A 140 8.92 -7.07 -1.47
N LYS A 141 8.89 -8.37 -1.14
CA LYS A 141 9.77 -9.36 -1.79
C LYS A 141 9.20 -9.76 -3.15
N LYS A 142 7.92 -10.12 -3.21
CA LYS A 142 7.28 -10.57 -4.46
C LYS A 142 7.19 -9.45 -5.49
N SER A 143 6.81 -8.24 -5.08
CA SER A 143 6.71 -7.10 -6.01
C SER A 143 8.08 -6.70 -6.55
N SER A 144 9.15 -6.78 -5.76
CA SER A 144 10.52 -6.55 -6.23
C SER A 144 10.95 -7.58 -7.26
N GLU A 145 10.72 -8.87 -6.99
CA GLU A 145 11.02 -9.94 -7.95
C GLU A 145 10.26 -9.73 -9.27
N ALA A 146 8.97 -9.39 -9.21
CA ALA A 146 8.18 -9.09 -10.40
C ALA A 146 8.68 -7.84 -11.15
N ALA A 147 9.06 -6.78 -10.44
CA ALA A 147 9.58 -5.55 -11.03
C ALA A 147 10.88 -5.79 -11.78
N VAL A 148 11.81 -6.55 -11.18
CA VAL A 148 13.09 -6.88 -11.79
C VAL A 148 12.90 -7.74 -13.05
N ARG A 149 11.99 -8.73 -13.04
CA ARG A 149 11.65 -9.48 -14.26
C ARG A 149 11.08 -8.56 -15.35
N TYR A 150 10.19 -7.64 -14.99
CA TYR A 150 9.63 -6.68 -15.95
C TYR A 150 10.70 -5.75 -16.54
N LEU A 151 11.58 -5.19 -15.70
CA LEU A 151 12.69 -4.34 -16.13
C LEU A 151 13.66 -5.08 -17.06
N ARG A 152 13.97 -6.34 -16.76
CA ARG A 152 14.78 -7.20 -17.62
C ARG A 152 14.13 -7.42 -18.99
N ASP A 153 12.83 -7.72 -19.02
CA ASP A 153 12.11 -7.94 -20.27
C ASP A 153 12.04 -6.65 -21.12
N LEU A 154 11.87 -5.48 -20.48
CA LEU A 154 11.99 -4.18 -21.16
C LEU A 154 13.40 -3.94 -21.69
N TYR A 155 14.44 -4.32 -20.94
CA TYR A 155 15.82 -4.17 -21.37
C TYR A 155 16.14 -5.04 -22.58
N ALA A 156 15.58 -6.25 -22.66
CA ALA A 156 15.69 -7.09 -23.85
C ALA A 156 15.09 -6.45 -25.13
N ILE A 157 14.12 -5.52 -24.98
CA ILE A 157 13.51 -4.79 -26.10
C ILE A 157 14.34 -3.58 -26.49
N TYR A 158 14.78 -2.78 -25.51
CA TYR A 158 15.35 -1.45 -25.77
C TYR A 158 16.87 -1.39 -25.74
N ASN A 159 17.52 -2.32 -25.02
CA ASN A 159 18.96 -2.34 -24.77
C ASN A 159 19.53 -1.00 -24.24
N ASP A 160 18.69 -0.18 -23.60
CA ASP A 160 19.02 1.13 -23.07
C ASP A 160 18.21 1.36 -21.79
N TRP A 161 18.89 1.61 -20.67
CA TRP A 161 18.24 1.73 -19.37
C TRP A 161 17.36 2.97 -19.24
N HIS A 162 17.66 4.06 -19.94
CA HIS A 162 16.81 5.25 -19.92
C HIS A 162 15.49 4.99 -20.65
N LEU A 163 15.51 4.27 -21.78
CA LEU A 163 14.32 3.82 -22.46
C LEU A 163 13.52 2.82 -21.63
N VAL A 164 14.18 1.89 -20.93
CA VAL A 164 13.53 0.97 -19.98
C VAL A 164 12.80 1.73 -18.90
N ILE A 165 13.44 2.71 -18.27
CA ILE A 165 12.85 3.54 -17.21
C ILE A 165 11.66 4.34 -17.76
N ALA A 166 11.76 4.89 -18.97
CA ALA A 166 10.64 5.55 -19.63
C ALA A 166 9.48 4.59 -19.95
N ALA A 167 9.79 3.37 -20.43
CA ALA A 167 8.81 2.34 -20.76
C ALA A 167 8.16 1.73 -19.51
N TYR A 168 8.87 1.66 -18.38
CA TYR A 168 8.32 1.25 -17.11
C TYR A 168 7.18 2.19 -16.67
N ASN A 169 7.39 3.51 -16.80
CA ASN A 169 6.41 4.52 -16.44
C ASN A 169 5.22 4.62 -17.40
N CYS A 170 5.48 4.66 -18.71
CA CYS A 170 4.42 4.94 -19.69
C CYS A 170 4.02 3.75 -20.55
N GLY A 171 4.64 2.60 -20.37
CA GLY A 171 4.45 1.41 -21.19
C GLY A 171 5.27 1.42 -22.49
N PRO A 172 5.70 0.24 -22.97
CA PRO A 172 6.57 0.11 -24.14
C PRO A 172 5.95 0.65 -25.44
N GLY A 173 4.61 0.54 -25.60
CA GLY A 173 3.93 1.07 -26.78
C GLY A 173 4.06 2.59 -26.95
N ASN A 174 4.13 3.34 -25.84
CA ASN A 174 4.30 4.78 -25.86
C ASN A 174 5.73 5.18 -26.24
N VAL A 175 6.73 4.45 -25.73
CA VAL A 175 8.14 4.63 -26.12
C VAL A 175 8.35 4.26 -27.59
N ALA A 176 7.82 3.14 -28.06
CA ALA A 176 7.89 2.74 -29.46
C ALA A 176 7.29 3.80 -30.41
N ARG A 177 6.17 4.42 -30.00
CA ARG A 177 5.58 5.53 -30.76
C ARG A 177 6.48 6.77 -30.77
N ALA A 178 7.15 7.09 -29.67
CA ALA A 178 8.08 8.21 -29.59
C ALA A 178 9.32 7.98 -30.48
N ILE A 179 9.88 6.77 -30.48
CA ILE A 179 10.99 6.36 -31.37
C ILE A 179 10.61 6.55 -32.85
N ARG A 180 9.42 6.09 -33.25
CA ARG A 180 8.92 6.28 -34.63
C ARG A 180 8.81 7.76 -35.00
N LYS A 181 8.31 8.60 -34.10
CA LYS A 181 8.20 10.05 -34.32
C LYS A 181 9.55 10.77 -34.38
N ALA A 182 10.57 10.23 -33.70
CA ALA A 182 11.93 10.75 -33.73
C ALA A 182 12.76 10.27 -34.94
N GLY A 183 12.14 9.60 -35.91
CA GLY A 183 12.85 9.08 -37.09
C GLY A 183 13.71 7.85 -36.79
N GLY A 184 13.36 7.04 -35.78
CA GLY A 184 14.06 5.81 -35.45
C GLY A 184 15.19 5.97 -34.43
N LYS A 185 15.43 7.18 -33.91
CA LYS A 185 16.40 7.40 -32.84
C LYS A 185 15.99 6.67 -31.55
N THR A 186 16.97 6.11 -30.86
CA THR A 186 16.78 5.27 -29.66
C THR A 186 17.36 5.87 -28.39
N GLY A 187 17.95 7.06 -28.43
CA GLY A 187 18.34 7.78 -27.22
C GLY A 187 17.13 8.36 -26.50
N TYR A 188 17.05 8.22 -25.17
CA TYR A 188 15.98 8.85 -24.37
C TYR A 188 15.88 10.36 -24.64
N TRP A 189 17.02 11.05 -24.67
CA TRP A 189 17.06 12.50 -24.90
C TRP A 189 16.66 12.88 -26.33
N ASP A 190 16.91 12.01 -27.31
CA ASP A 190 16.46 12.21 -28.69
C ASP A 190 14.95 12.09 -28.83
N ILE A 191 14.34 11.12 -28.14
CA ILE A 191 12.89 10.89 -28.19
C ILE A 191 12.10 11.75 -27.19
N TYR A 192 12.80 12.44 -26.29
CA TYR A 192 12.25 13.24 -25.20
C TYR A 192 11.08 14.16 -25.63
N PRO A 193 11.16 14.92 -26.74
CA PRO A 193 10.07 15.80 -27.17
C PRO A 193 8.77 15.06 -27.55
N TYR A 194 8.86 13.76 -27.86
CA TYR A 194 7.74 12.94 -28.33
C TYR A 194 7.14 12.04 -27.24
N LEU A 195 7.79 11.92 -26.08
CA LEU A 195 7.27 11.20 -24.93
C LEU A 195 6.07 11.95 -24.29
N PRO A 196 5.17 11.23 -23.59
CA PRO A 196 4.14 11.86 -22.76
C PRO A 196 4.75 12.85 -21.76
N ARG A 197 4.03 13.94 -21.48
CA ARG A 197 4.54 15.04 -20.63
C ARG A 197 5.01 14.57 -19.26
N GLU A 198 4.29 13.62 -18.65
CA GLU A 198 4.67 13.02 -17.36
C GLU A 198 5.98 12.24 -17.46
N THR A 199 6.12 11.40 -18.50
CA THR A 199 7.29 10.55 -18.73
C THR A 199 8.56 11.31 -19.04
N ARG A 200 8.45 12.48 -19.68
CA ARG A 200 9.60 13.39 -19.88
C ARG A 200 10.30 13.75 -18.58
N GLY A 201 9.55 13.83 -17.48
CA GLY A 201 10.12 14.09 -16.15
C GLY A 201 10.68 12.84 -15.46
N TYR A 202 10.39 11.63 -15.97
CA TYR A 202 10.56 10.39 -15.23
C TYR A 202 12.02 9.89 -15.17
N VAL A 203 12.77 9.97 -16.27
CA VAL A 203 14.23 9.71 -16.22
C VAL A 203 14.98 10.81 -15.44
N PRO A 204 14.72 12.11 -15.65
CA PRO A 204 15.33 13.16 -14.84
C PRO A 204 15.07 13.02 -13.33
N ILE A 205 13.87 12.61 -12.90
CA ILE A 205 13.57 12.39 -11.48
C ILE A 205 14.30 11.17 -10.93
N PHE A 206 14.54 10.14 -11.75
CA PHE A 206 15.37 8.99 -11.39
C PHE A 206 16.84 9.36 -11.17
N ILE A 207 17.41 10.16 -12.05
CA ILE A 207 18.78 10.67 -11.89
C ILE A 207 18.88 11.52 -10.61
N ALA A 208 17.89 12.40 -10.39
CA ALA A 208 17.84 13.23 -9.18
C ALA A 208 17.66 12.43 -7.89
N ALA A 209 16.84 11.35 -7.93
CA ALA A 209 16.67 10.43 -6.81
C ALA A 209 17.99 9.71 -6.50
N ASN A 210 18.69 9.19 -7.51
CA ASN A 210 20.01 8.57 -7.34
C ASN A 210 21.01 9.54 -6.69
N TYR A 211 21.07 10.77 -7.19
CA TYR A 211 21.95 11.80 -6.63
C TYR A 211 21.62 12.07 -5.16
N ILE A 212 20.35 12.36 -4.82
CA ILE A 212 20.01 12.77 -3.45
C ILE A 212 20.20 11.60 -2.47
N MET A 213 19.91 10.37 -2.89
CA MET A 213 20.05 9.20 -2.02
C MET A 213 21.51 8.84 -1.72
N ASN A 214 22.46 9.27 -2.56
CA ASN A 214 23.89 9.10 -2.32
C ASN A 214 24.55 10.31 -1.65
N TYR A 215 23.99 11.51 -1.83
CA TYR A 215 24.57 12.77 -1.33
C TYR A 215 23.69 13.49 -0.30
N TYR A 216 22.67 12.85 0.28
CA TYR A 216 21.73 13.46 1.23
C TYR A 216 22.43 14.24 2.36
N GLY A 217 23.55 13.70 2.88
CA GLY A 217 24.32 14.34 3.94
C GLY A 217 24.99 15.65 3.52
N LYS A 218 25.23 15.86 2.22
CA LYS A 218 25.70 17.15 1.67
C LYS A 218 24.58 18.18 1.57
N HIS A 219 23.33 17.77 1.73
CA HIS A 219 22.15 18.63 1.67
C HIS A 219 21.52 18.87 3.04
N ASN A 220 22.25 18.67 4.14
CA ASN A 220 21.79 18.76 5.53
C ASN A 220 20.62 17.80 5.88
N ILE A 221 20.57 16.65 5.22
CA ILE A 221 19.54 15.64 5.45
C ILE A 221 20.12 14.52 6.33
N CYS A 222 19.34 14.06 7.30
CA CYS A 222 19.75 13.03 8.25
C CYS A 222 18.78 11.85 8.22
N PRO A 223 19.23 10.61 8.01
CA PRO A 223 18.33 9.47 7.95
C PRO A 223 17.50 9.33 9.23
N ALA A 224 16.19 9.13 9.08
CA ALA A 224 15.30 8.79 10.19
C ALA A 224 15.29 7.26 10.35
N ILE A 225 16.08 6.75 11.29
CA ILE A 225 16.32 5.31 11.47
C ILE A 225 15.16 4.70 12.28
N PRO A 226 14.45 3.69 11.76
CA PRO A 226 13.35 3.07 12.47
C PRO A 226 13.87 2.23 13.63
N THR A 227 13.29 2.40 14.82
CA THR A 227 13.71 1.62 16.00
C THR A 227 13.01 0.26 16.13
N PHE A 228 11.92 0.07 15.37
CA PHE A 228 11.05 -1.11 15.42
C PHE A 228 11.45 -2.19 14.41
N ILE A 229 12.41 -1.93 13.52
CA ILE A 229 12.91 -2.91 12.54
C ILE A 229 14.38 -3.18 12.88
N LYS A 230 14.66 -4.33 13.52
CA LYS A 230 16.04 -4.74 13.84
C LYS A 230 16.47 -5.94 13.00
N ALA A 231 15.66 -7.00 13.00
CA ALA A 231 15.81 -8.16 12.14
C ALA A 231 14.43 -8.79 11.95
N THR A 232 14.16 -9.30 10.75
CA THR A 232 12.88 -9.94 10.43
C THR A 232 13.12 -11.27 9.74
N ASP A 233 12.23 -12.23 9.98
CA ASP A 233 12.21 -13.50 9.26
C ASP A 233 10.76 -13.89 8.93
N SER A 234 10.58 -14.94 8.13
CA SER A 234 9.28 -15.40 7.70
C SER A 234 8.91 -16.76 8.29
N VAL A 235 7.65 -16.90 8.72
CA VAL A 235 7.05 -18.20 9.05
C VAL A 235 5.99 -18.56 8.01
N VAL A 236 5.95 -19.83 7.60
CA VAL A 236 4.92 -20.32 6.68
C VAL A 236 3.72 -20.83 7.49
N VAL A 237 2.53 -20.35 7.16
CA VAL A 237 1.28 -20.78 7.78
C VAL A 237 0.40 -21.50 6.76
N GLN A 238 -0.21 -22.60 7.22
CA GLN A 238 -1.12 -23.46 6.43
C GLN A 238 -2.55 -23.42 6.98
N LYS A 239 -2.82 -22.49 7.90
CA LYS A 239 -4.13 -22.24 8.50
C LYS A 239 -4.51 -20.79 8.28
N ARG A 240 -5.82 -20.52 8.31
CA ARG A 240 -6.31 -19.16 8.27
C ARG A 240 -6.01 -18.46 9.59
N ILE A 241 -5.37 -17.30 9.53
CA ILE A 241 -5.01 -16.52 10.72
C ILE A 241 -5.35 -15.06 10.49
N HIS A 242 -5.97 -14.41 11.48
CA HIS A 242 -6.15 -12.96 11.51
C HIS A 242 -4.94 -12.32 12.19
N LEU A 243 -4.37 -11.24 11.64
CA LEU A 243 -3.16 -10.60 12.19
C LEU A 243 -3.34 -10.16 13.64
N LYS A 244 -4.55 -9.77 14.05
CA LYS A 244 -4.89 -9.51 15.47
C LYS A 244 -4.61 -10.70 16.39
N GLN A 245 -4.84 -11.93 15.96
CA GLN A 245 -4.53 -13.12 16.77
C GLN A 245 -3.03 -13.20 17.08
N ILE A 246 -2.21 -12.95 16.06
CA ILE A 246 -0.76 -12.92 16.17
C ILE A 246 -0.32 -11.77 17.07
N ALA A 247 -0.82 -10.56 16.81
CA ALA A 247 -0.47 -9.34 17.55
C ALA A 247 -0.71 -9.48 19.05
N GLU A 248 -1.86 -10.06 19.44
CA GLU A 248 -2.28 -10.17 20.84
C GLU A 248 -1.50 -11.22 21.62
N ILE A 249 -1.14 -12.34 21.00
CA ILE A 249 -0.36 -13.40 21.65
C ILE A 249 1.12 -13.02 21.69
N LEU A 250 1.69 -12.53 20.59
CA LEU A 250 3.11 -12.18 20.50
C LEU A 250 3.44 -10.80 21.11
N LYS A 251 2.42 -10.04 21.51
CA LYS A 251 2.55 -8.65 22.00
C LYS A 251 3.27 -7.75 21.00
N ILE A 252 2.91 -7.88 19.72
CA ILE A 252 3.41 -7.01 18.64
C ILE A 252 2.31 -5.97 18.35
N PRO A 253 2.63 -4.67 18.25
CA PRO A 253 1.66 -3.69 17.79
C PRO A 253 1.09 -4.08 16.43
N ILE A 254 -0.24 -4.09 16.28
CA ILE A 254 -0.88 -4.52 15.02
C ILE A 254 -0.41 -3.72 13.81
N GLU A 255 -0.08 -2.43 13.98
CA GLU A 255 0.46 -1.57 12.91
C GLU A 255 1.83 -2.02 12.42
N GLU A 256 2.68 -2.56 13.31
CA GLU A 256 3.98 -3.11 12.93
C GLU A 256 3.78 -4.39 12.11
N LEU A 257 2.87 -5.27 12.54
CA LEU A 257 2.57 -6.50 11.80
C LEU A 257 1.96 -6.20 10.42
N ARG A 258 1.08 -5.21 10.34
CA ARG A 258 0.49 -4.67 9.09
C ARG A 258 1.51 -3.94 8.21
N PHE A 259 2.58 -3.42 8.78
CA PHE A 259 3.69 -2.78 8.05
C PHE A 259 4.57 -3.85 7.41
N LEU A 260 4.93 -4.88 8.17
CA LEU A 260 5.73 -6.02 7.70
C LEU A 260 4.96 -6.91 6.70
N ASN A 261 3.64 -6.94 6.80
CA ASN A 261 2.77 -7.76 5.95
C ASN A 261 1.67 -6.92 5.27
N PRO A 262 2.05 -6.00 4.37
CA PRO A 262 1.10 -5.07 3.73
C PRO A 262 0.21 -5.74 2.66
N GLN A 263 0.52 -6.97 2.24
CA GLN A 263 -0.20 -7.73 1.22
C GLN A 263 -1.51 -8.34 1.72
N TYR A 264 -1.64 -8.58 3.02
CA TYR A 264 -2.86 -9.15 3.61
C TYR A 264 -3.92 -8.09 3.81
N LYS A 265 -4.98 -8.21 3.03
CA LYS A 265 -6.17 -7.37 3.11
C LYS A 265 -7.06 -7.87 4.24
N GLN A 266 -7.80 -6.95 4.85
CA GLN A 266 -8.69 -7.26 5.97
C GLN A 266 -7.97 -7.91 7.17
N ASP A 267 -6.64 -7.80 7.25
CA ASP A 267 -5.80 -8.46 8.25
C ASP A 267 -5.94 -10.00 8.25
N ILE A 268 -6.30 -10.62 7.14
CA ILE A 268 -6.51 -12.07 7.06
C ILE A 268 -5.42 -12.72 6.18
N VAL A 269 -4.75 -13.71 6.75
CA VAL A 269 -3.81 -14.60 6.05
C VAL A 269 -4.55 -15.88 5.66
N PRO A 270 -4.82 -16.14 4.37
CA PRO A 270 -5.58 -17.31 3.93
C PRO A 270 -4.69 -18.55 3.77
N GLY A 271 -3.97 -18.92 4.84
CA GLY A 271 -3.10 -20.10 4.87
C GLY A 271 -3.84 -21.42 4.64
N ASP A 272 -5.15 -21.46 4.91
CA ASP A 272 -6.05 -22.59 4.68
C ASP A 272 -6.32 -22.88 3.19
N ILE A 273 -6.22 -21.88 2.32
CA ILE A 273 -6.42 -22.04 0.87
C ILE A 273 -5.11 -22.51 0.21
N LYS A 274 -3.99 -21.91 0.63
CA LYS A 274 -2.64 -22.29 0.23
C LYS A 274 -1.65 -21.79 1.29
N PRO A 275 -0.44 -22.38 1.40
CA PRO A 275 0.58 -21.87 2.30
C PRO A 275 0.93 -20.40 2.02
N HIS A 276 1.06 -19.61 3.08
CA HIS A 276 1.40 -18.19 3.03
C HIS A 276 2.48 -17.85 4.05
N SER A 277 3.39 -16.94 3.70
CA SER A 277 4.45 -16.49 4.60
C SER A 277 4.02 -15.25 5.38
N ILE A 278 4.31 -15.21 6.67
CA ILE A 278 4.12 -14.03 7.53
C ILE A 278 5.51 -13.57 7.97
N ILE A 279 5.83 -12.30 7.71
CA ILE A 279 7.04 -11.65 8.19
C ILE A 279 6.83 -11.19 9.63
N LEU A 280 7.74 -11.57 10.52
CA LEU A 280 7.73 -11.22 11.94
C LEU A 280 9.11 -10.69 12.35
N PRO A 281 9.20 -9.91 13.44
CA PRO A 281 10.47 -9.65 14.10
C PRO A 281 11.14 -10.98 14.47
N MET A 282 12.45 -11.09 14.22
CA MET A 282 13.20 -12.35 14.34
C MET A 282 13.08 -12.96 15.74
N GLU A 283 13.07 -12.11 16.77
CA GLU A 283 12.91 -12.51 18.17
C GLU A 283 11.53 -13.10 18.51
N LYS A 284 10.55 -12.96 17.61
CA LYS A 284 9.19 -13.48 17.78
C LYS A 284 8.93 -14.80 17.06
N ILE A 285 9.87 -15.27 16.23
CA ILE A 285 9.72 -16.48 15.40
C ILE A 285 9.56 -17.76 16.23
N SER A 286 10.42 -17.95 17.23
CA SER A 286 10.36 -19.12 18.12
C SER A 286 9.06 -19.09 18.94
N TYR A 287 8.70 -17.93 19.50
CA TYR A 287 7.48 -17.77 20.28
C TYR A 287 6.21 -17.99 19.44
N PHE A 288 6.19 -17.56 18.17
CA PHE A 288 5.13 -17.88 17.22
C PHE A 288 4.95 -19.39 17.08
N SER A 289 6.05 -20.11 16.84
CA SER A 289 6.02 -21.54 16.56
C SER A 289 5.51 -22.35 17.76
N THR A 290 5.98 -22.03 18.96
CA THR A 290 5.55 -22.72 20.20
C THR A 290 4.11 -22.39 20.61
N ASN A 291 3.56 -21.24 20.17
CA ASN A 291 2.23 -20.78 20.56
C ASN A 291 1.22 -20.76 19.42
N LEU A 292 1.47 -21.50 18.33
CA LEU A 292 0.60 -21.49 17.14
C LEU A 292 -0.85 -21.85 17.50
N ASP A 293 -1.07 -22.85 18.35
CA ASP A 293 -2.43 -23.25 18.75
C ASP A 293 -3.14 -22.15 19.57
N SER A 294 -2.43 -21.51 20.49
CA SER A 294 -2.94 -20.37 21.26
C SER A 294 -3.29 -19.18 20.37
N ILE A 295 -2.47 -18.92 19.33
CA ILE A 295 -2.75 -17.90 18.32
C ILE A 295 -4.04 -18.25 17.57
N LEU A 296 -4.15 -19.47 17.05
CA LEU A 296 -5.31 -19.91 16.29
C LEU A 296 -6.60 -19.87 17.13
N ALA A 297 -6.52 -20.16 18.42
CA ALA A 297 -7.67 -20.16 19.34
C ALA A 297 -8.14 -18.74 19.73
N TYR A 298 -7.25 -17.74 19.74
CA TYR A 298 -7.58 -16.39 20.22
C TYR A 298 -8.73 -15.77 19.42
N ASN A 299 -9.90 -15.58 20.07
CA ASN A 299 -11.09 -14.95 19.48
C ASN A 299 -11.48 -15.50 18.09
N ALA A 300 -11.25 -16.79 17.84
CA ALA A 300 -11.47 -17.40 16.52
C ALA A 300 -12.91 -17.21 16.01
N ASN A 301 -13.90 -17.39 16.91
CA ASN A 301 -15.33 -17.25 16.63
C ASN A 301 -15.78 -15.81 16.29
N VAL A 302 -14.90 -14.81 16.44
CA VAL A 302 -15.20 -13.42 16.11
C VAL A 302 -14.35 -12.94 14.93
N LEU A 303 -13.10 -13.36 14.87
CA LEU A 303 -12.14 -12.86 13.89
C LEU A 303 -12.11 -13.68 12.60
N ILE A 304 -12.42 -14.98 12.68
CA ILE A 304 -12.32 -15.94 11.57
C ILE A 304 -13.66 -16.60 11.24
N ASP A 305 -14.72 -16.30 12.00
CA ASP A 305 -16.02 -16.94 11.82
C ASP A 305 -16.50 -16.87 10.36
N LYS A 306 -16.73 -18.06 9.82
CA LYS A 306 -17.22 -18.27 8.48
C LYS A 306 -18.45 -19.16 8.59
N GLN A 307 -19.56 -18.60 8.17
CA GLN A 307 -20.74 -19.35 7.83
C GLN A 307 -20.47 -20.17 6.55
N ILE A 308 -19.89 -21.37 6.71
CA ILE A 308 -19.60 -22.30 5.59
C ILE A 308 -20.87 -23.03 5.16
N VAL A 309 -21.68 -23.43 6.13
CA VAL A 309 -22.99 -24.04 5.92
C VAL A 309 -24.00 -23.16 6.63
N VAL A 310 -24.91 -22.59 5.84
CA VAL A 310 -26.09 -21.91 6.35
C VAL A 310 -27.28 -22.52 5.65
N GLU A 311 -28.25 -22.95 6.43
CA GLU A 311 -29.55 -23.29 5.89
C GLU A 311 -30.23 -21.97 5.49
N PRO A 312 -30.56 -21.76 4.20
CA PRO A 312 -31.34 -20.60 3.79
C PRO A 312 -32.64 -20.62 4.59
N ALA A 313 -33.03 -19.47 5.16
CA ALA A 313 -34.30 -19.38 5.85
C ALA A 313 -35.40 -19.90 4.90
N GLY A 314 -36.07 -20.98 5.30
CA GLY A 314 -37.14 -21.57 4.52
C GLY A 314 -38.21 -20.52 4.24
N ARG A 315 -38.74 -20.48 3.01
CA ARG A 315 -40.01 -19.80 2.78
C ARG A 315 -41.05 -20.55 3.59
N GLU A 316 -41.45 -20.02 4.73
CA GLU A 316 -42.68 -20.45 5.38
C GLU A 316 -43.80 -20.26 4.36
N GLY A 317 -44.21 -21.36 3.74
CA GLY A 317 -45.40 -21.43 2.93
C GLY A 317 -46.57 -21.07 3.83
N GLY A 318 -47.21 -19.94 3.53
CA GLY A 318 -48.48 -19.59 4.15
C GLY A 318 -49.52 -20.65 3.78
N SER A 319 -49.77 -21.57 4.70
CA SER A 319 -51.03 -22.32 4.75
C SER A 319 -51.40 -22.57 6.20
N GLY A 320 -52.50 -21.96 6.62
CA GLY A 320 -52.93 -21.86 8.00
C GLY A 320 -53.34 -23.19 8.64
N GLY A 321 -53.10 -23.27 9.95
CA GLY A 321 -53.62 -24.30 10.84
C GLY A 321 -53.83 -23.70 12.22
N ARG A 322 -54.99 -23.08 12.42
CA ARG A 322 -55.40 -22.43 13.67
C ARG A 322 -55.80 -23.52 14.67
N SER A 323 -55.02 -23.74 15.73
CA SER A 323 -55.55 -24.40 16.93
C SER A 323 -55.11 -23.71 18.21
N LYS A 324 -56.13 -23.36 18.99
CA LYS A 324 -56.15 -22.55 20.21
C LYS A 324 -55.87 -23.43 21.43
N LYS A 325 -54.99 -23.01 22.37
CA LYS A 325 -55.23 -22.63 23.80
C LYS A 325 -54.22 -23.41 24.64
N HIS A 326 -53.58 -22.94 25.71
CA HIS A 326 -53.76 -21.76 26.56
C HIS A 326 -52.42 -21.43 27.25
N GLY A 327 -52.14 -20.14 27.42
CA GLY A 327 -51.00 -19.64 28.17
C GLY A 327 -51.05 -18.11 28.17
N ARG A 328 -51.96 -17.58 28.98
CA ARG A 328 -52.37 -16.17 28.99
C ARG A 328 -51.29 -15.31 29.66
N VAL A 329 -50.55 -14.51 28.88
CA VAL A 329 -49.94 -13.26 29.36
C VAL A 329 -50.16 -12.16 28.32
N SER A 330 -50.45 -10.97 28.83
CA SER A 330 -51.11 -9.83 28.22
C SER A 330 -50.55 -9.32 26.88
N ARG A 331 -51.46 -9.05 25.95
CA ARG A 331 -51.27 -8.15 24.80
C ARG A 331 -50.82 -6.77 25.29
N GLY A 332 -49.55 -6.45 25.09
CA GLY A 332 -49.07 -5.08 24.97
C GLY A 332 -49.30 -4.59 23.54
N SER A 333 -50.10 -3.54 23.41
CA SER A 333 -50.35 -2.78 22.18
C SER A 333 -49.05 -2.50 21.41
N GLY A 334 -49.04 -2.79 20.10
CA GLY A 334 -47.94 -2.45 19.21
C GLY A 334 -47.81 -0.93 19.08
N SER A 335 -46.90 -0.34 19.87
CA SER A 335 -46.51 1.05 19.69
C SER A 335 -45.52 1.13 18.52
N ASN A 336 -45.97 1.70 17.41
CA ASN A 336 -45.04 2.22 16.41
C ASN A 336 -44.20 3.30 17.10
N LYS A 337 -42.91 3.05 17.32
CA LYS A 337 -42.03 4.06 17.90
C LYS A 337 -41.77 5.13 16.85
N HIS A 338 -42.13 6.36 17.18
CA HIS A 338 -41.79 7.53 16.38
C HIS A 338 -40.45 8.10 16.86
N TYR A 339 -39.56 8.40 15.92
CA TYR A 339 -38.26 9.00 16.17
C TYR A 339 -38.20 10.39 15.53
N LYS A 340 -37.92 11.43 16.31
CA LYS A 340 -37.71 12.79 15.80
C LYS A 340 -36.23 12.97 15.45
N VAL A 341 -35.96 13.19 14.17
CA VAL A 341 -34.62 13.38 13.60
C VAL A 341 -33.95 14.59 14.25
N LYS A 342 -32.72 14.41 14.75
CA LYS A 342 -31.89 15.46 15.34
C LYS A 342 -30.90 16.00 14.31
N ASN A 343 -30.36 17.19 14.56
CA ASN A 343 -29.28 17.75 13.73
C ASN A 343 -28.08 16.77 13.71
N GLY A 344 -27.67 16.36 12.50
CA GLY A 344 -26.56 15.43 12.29
C GLY A 344 -26.96 13.95 12.19
N ASP A 345 -28.22 13.58 12.43
CA ASP A 345 -28.66 12.20 12.26
C ASP A 345 -28.62 11.77 10.78
N THR A 346 -28.20 10.53 10.54
CA THR A 346 -28.37 9.85 9.24
C THR A 346 -29.37 8.70 9.34
N LEU A 347 -30.05 8.40 8.23
CA LEU A 347 -31.05 7.32 8.19
C LEU A 347 -30.44 5.95 8.50
N GLY A 348 -29.16 5.75 8.13
CA GLY A 348 -28.41 4.54 8.44
C GLY A 348 -28.08 4.37 9.93
N GLU A 349 -27.72 5.45 10.62
CA GLU A 349 -27.46 5.41 12.07
C GLU A 349 -28.75 5.19 12.88
N ILE A 350 -29.86 5.79 12.46
CA ILE A 350 -31.18 5.55 13.04
C ILE A 350 -31.57 4.08 12.85
N ALA A 351 -31.41 3.53 11.65
CA ALA A 351 -31.71 2.13 11.37
C ALA A 351 -30.92 1.18 12.29
N ARG A 352 -29.60 1.40 12.40
CA ARG A 352 -28.71 0.60 13.25
C ARG A 352 -29.06 0.71 14.73
N ARG A 353 -29.36 1.91 15.23
CA ARG A 353 -29.72 2.18 16.63
C ARG A 353 -31.01 1.47 17.04
N HIS A 354 -31.91 1.27 16.09
CA HIS A 354 -33.23 0.67 16.30
C HIS A 354 -33.35 -0.76 15.76
N SER A 355 -32.22 -1.43 15.48
CA SER A 355 -32.19 -2.81 14.99
C SER A 355 -33.10 -3.06 13.77
N THR A 356 -33.22 -2.05 12.90
CA THR A 356 -34.03 -2.10 11.68
C THR A 356 -33.19 -1.75 10.46
N THR A 357 -33.79 -1.65 9.27
CA THR A 357 -33.06 -1.30 8.04
C THR A 357 -33.55 0.02 7.46
N ILE A 358 -32.66 0.68 6.71
CA ILE A 358 -33.01 1.88 5.93
C ILE A 358 -34.24 1.61 5.06
N SER A 359 -34.29 0.47 4.39
CA SER A 359 -35.40 0.07 3.53
C SER A 359 -36.73 -0.08 4.30
N LYS A 360 -36.71 -0.69 5.50
CA LYS A 360 -37.89 -0.80 6.37
C LYS A 360 -38.38 0.58 6.84
N ILE A 361 -37.48 1.47 7.27
CA ILE A 361 -37.84 2.83 7.67
C ILE A 361 -38.42 3.60 6.47
N LYS A 362 -37.79 3.53 5.30
CA LYS A 362 -38.27 4.19 4.07
C LYS A 362 -39.66 3.71 3.69
N LYS A 363 -39.90 2.40 3.71
CA LYS A 363 -41.21 1.80 3.43
C LYS A 363 -42.27 2.24 4.45
N ALA A 364 -41.92 2.29 5.74
CA ALA A 364 -42.83 2.72 6.80
C ALA A 364 -43.18 4.23 6.75
N ASN A 365 -42.38 5.03 6.04
CA ASN A 365 -42.53 6.48 5.93
C ASN A 365 -42.78 6.97 4.48
N GLY A 366 -43.03 6.07 3.53
CA GLY A 366 -43.29 6.43 2.12
C GLY A 366 -42.14 7.16 1.42
N MET A 367 -40.89 6.93 1.83
CA MET A 367 -39.73 7.67 1.34
C MET A 367 -39.02 6.94 0.19
N SER A 368 -38.75 7.66 -0.91
CA SER A 368 -37.94 7.15 -2.04
C SER A 368 -36.45 7.45 -1.88
N SER A 369 -36.07 8.48 -1.11
CA SER A 369 -34.68 8.89 -0.88
C SER A 369 -34.26 8.70 0.58
N ASP A 370 -32.96 8.79 0.85
CA ASP A 370 -32.38 8.65 2.19
C ASP A 370 -32.21 10.00 2.90
N ARG A 371 -32.71 11.08 2.28
CA ARG A 371 -32.62 12.44 2.82
C ARG A 371 -33.65 12.62 3.94
N ILE A 372 -33.16 12.97 5.13
CA ILE A 372 -33.96 13.32 6.30
C ILE A 372 -33.62 14.74 6.76
N ARG A 373 -34.59 15.42 7.36
CA ARG A 373 -34.40 16.78 7.89
C ARG A 373 -34.52 16.77 9.41
N ALA A 374 -33.70 17.55 10.10
CA ALA A 374 -33.86 17.73 11.54
C ALA A 374 -35.26 18.25 11.88
N GLY A 375 -35.87 17.68 12.91
CA GLY A 375 -37.25 17.94 13.30
C GLY A 375 -38.29 17.02 12.64
N GLN A 376 -37.93 16.29 11.58
CA GLN A 376 -38.81 15.31 10.93
C GLN A 376 -39.08 14.12 11.85
N THR A 377 -40.34 13.66 11.91
CA THR A 377 -40.71 12.48 12.68
C THR A 377 -40.80 11.26 11.76
N LEU A 378 -40.02 10.22 12.08
CA LEU A 378 -40.00 8.95 11.34
C LEU A 378 -40.70 7.86 12.15
N LYS A 379 -41.54 7.07 11.48
CA LYS A 379 -42.07 5.81 11.98
C LYS A 379 -40.98 4.76 11.92
N ILE A 380 -40.57 4.22 13.07
CA ILE A 380 -39.54 3.19 13.17
C ILE A 380 -40.23 1.83 13.35
N PRO A 381 -40.19 0.95 12.34
CA PRO A 381 -40.74 -0.39 12.46
C PRO A 381 -39.79 -1.28 13.27
N ASN A 382 -40.37 -2.16 14.08
CA ASN A 382 -39.64 -3.20 14.83
C ASN A 382 -38.90 -4.17 13.91
#